data_AF-A0AA88IEW8-F1
#
_entry.id   AF-A0AA88IEW8-F1
#
_cell.length_a   1.000
_cell.length_b   1.000
_cell.length_c   1.000
_cell.angle_alpha   90.00
_cell.angle_beta   90.00
_cell.angle_gamma   90.00
#
_symmetry.space_group_name_H-M   'P 1'
#
loop_
_entity.id
_entity.type
_entity.pdbx_description
1 polymer ?
#
loop_
_entity_poly.entity_id
_entity_poly.type
_entity_poly.pdbx_seq_one_letter_code
_entity_poly.pdbx_strand_id
1 'polypeptide(L)'
;MNTIILSYFRLKILRARFATSQAKLTVIVVYEPTNDTFDQTKDDFYRVLSNVAAKAHRHDIMTLCGDFNAKIGSDASYAPAILGEHGLGEINDNGIRLIDFCATHKLIFGAS
;
A
#
# COMPACT_ATOMS: atom_id res chain seq x y z
N MET A 1 -16.45 19.11 -14.09
CA MET A 1 -16.91 18.86 -12.71
C MET A 1 -15.97 17.82 -12.12
N ASN A 2 -15.14 18.21 -11.14
CA ASN A 2 -14.22 17.30 -10.47
C ASN A 2 -15.02 16.59 -9.37
N THR A 3 -15.15 15.26 -9.46
CA THR A 3 -15.87 14.46 -8.45
C THR A 3 -14.85 13.77 -7.56
N ILE A 4 -14.93 14.03 -6.25
CA ILE A 4 -14.17 13.30 -5.23
C ILE A 4 -15.10 12.28 -4.59
N ILE A 5 -14.71 11.01 -4.62
CA ILE A 5 -15.45 9.94 -3.93
C ILE A 5 -14.59 9.45 -2.78
N LEU A 6 -15.09 9.62 -1.55
CA LEU A 6 -14.47 9.09 -0.35
C LEU A 6 -15.19 7.80 0.06
N SER A 7 -14.42 6.79 0.41
CA SER A 7 -14.94 5.52 0.92
C SER A 7 -14.08 5.08 2.09
N TYR A 8 -14.72 4.86 3.23
CA TYR A 8 -14.09 4.36 4.43
C TYR A 8 -14.32 2.85 4.55
N PHE A 9 -13.25 2.07 4.72
CA PHE A 9 -13.33 0.60 4.72
C PHE A 9 -13.10 -0.03 6.10
N ARG A 10 -12.24 0.57 6.94
CA ARG A 10 -11.97 0.27 8.37
C ARG A 10 -11.21 1.45 8.99
N LEU A 11 -11.05 1.50 10.32
CA LEU A 11 -10.33 2.57 11.07
C LEU A 11 -8.91 2.87 10.57
N LYS A 12 -8.34 2.01 9.72
CA LYS A 12 -6.96 2.02 9.28
C LYS A 12 -6.78 2.08 7.75
N ILE A 13 -7.87 2.12 6.97
CA ILE A 13 -7.81 2.15 5.50
C ILE A 13 -8.85 3.14 4.97
N LEU A 14 -8.35 4.19 4.32
CA LEU A 14 -9.14 5.18 3.60
C LEU A 14 -8.88 5.04 2.10
N ARG A 15 -9.93 5.16 1.29
CA ARG A 15 -9.79 5.30 -0.16
C ARG A 15 -10.45 6.58 -0.63
N ALA A 16 -9.71 7.33 -1.43
CA ALA A 16 -10.21 8.50 -2.13
C ALA A 16 -10.00 8.31 -3.64
N ARG A 17 -11.00 8.69 -4.43
CA ARG A 17 -10.87 8.76 -5.88
C ARG A 17 -10.98 10.20 -6.33
N PHE A 18 -9.99 10.67 -7.07
CA PHE A 18 -9.96 11.98 -7.70
C PHE A 18 -10.10 11.79 -9.20
N ALA A 19 -11.19 12.33 -9.77
CA ALA A 19 -11.39 12.34 -11.21
C ALA A 19 -11.20 13.78 -11.73
N THR A 20 -10.11 14.01 -12.46
CA THR A 20 -9.85 15.26 -13.19
C THR A 20 -10.05 15.03 -14.68
N SER A 21 -10.01 16.12 -15.47
CA SER A 21 -10.04 16.02 -16.93
C SER A 21 -8.78 15.37 -17.52
N GLN A 22 -7.67 15.40 -16.79
CA GLN A 22 -6.36 14.94 -17.26
C GLN A 22 -6.08 13.50 -16.83
N ALA A 23 -6.49 13.12 -15.63
CA ALA A 23 -6.24 11.79 -15.08
C ALA A 23 -7.29 11.41 -14.02
N LYS A 24 -7.37 10.11 -13.75
CA LYS A 24 -8.12 9.58 -12.61
C LYS A 24 -7.13 8.90 -11.67
N LEU A 25 -7.21 9.26 -10.40
CA LEU A 25 -6.31 8.79 -9.35
C LEU A 25 -7.16 8.12 -8.27
N THR A 26 -6.80 6.89 -7.90
CA THR A 26 -7.28 6.25 -6.68
C THR A 26 -6.15 6.28 -5.66
N VAL A 27 -6.33 7.04 -4.58
CA VAL A 27 -5.41 7.07 -3.44
C VAL A 27 -5.96 6.18 -2.34
N ILE A 28 -5.15 5.24 -1.87
CA ILE A 28 -5.43 4.42 -0.70
C ILE A 28 -4.45 4.85 0.39
N VAL A 29 -4.97 5.39 1.48
CA VAL A 29 -4.18 5.78 2.65
C VAL A 29 -4.34 4.71 3.72
N VAL A 30 -3.23 4.25 4.27
CA VAL A 30 -3.21 3.20 5.29
C VAL A 30 -2.49 3.61 6.57
N TYR A 31 -2.91 2.98 7.66
CA TYR A 31 -2.17 2.92 8.91
C TYR A 31 -2.07 1.45 9.33
N GLU A 32 -0.97 0.79 8.98
CA GLU A 32 -0.76 -0.64 9.22
C GLU A 32 -0.67 -0.94 10.74
N PRO A 33 -1.10 -2.12 11.22
CA PRO A 33 -0.78 -2.55 12.57
C PRO A 33 0.73 -2.50 12.86
N THR A 34 1.10 -2.27 14.12
CA THR A 34 2.52 -2.31 14.51
C THR A 34 3.06 -3.73 14.37
N ASN A 35 4.37 -3.86 14.15
CA ASN A 35 5.03 -5.14 13.93
C ASN A 35 4.78 -6.16 15.05
N ASP A 36 4.62 -5.69 16.29
CA ASP A 36 4.39 -6.51 17.49
C ASP A 36 2.92 -6.97 17.66
N THR A 37 2.03 -6.56 16.75
CA THR A 37 0.64 -7.03 16.76
C THR A 37 0.58 -8.50 16.31
N PHE A 38 -0.39 -9.26 16.83
CA PHE A 38 -0.65 -10.65 16.40
C PHE A 38 -0.75 -10.79 14.88
N ASP A 39 -0.15 -11.86 14.33
CA ASP A 39 -0.12 -12.14 12.90
C ASP A 39 -1.51 -12.17 12.28
N GLN A 40 -2.50 -12.75 12.95
CA GLN A 40 -3.89 -12.77 12.50
C GLN A 40 -4.44 -11.35 12.22
N THR A 41 -4.06 -10.35 13.02
CA THR A 41 -4.50 -8.97 12.80
C THR A 41 -3.82 -8.35 11.57
N LYS A 42 -2.54 -8.66 11.35
CA LYS A 42 -1.81 -8.23 10.15
C LYS A 42 -2.37 -8.91 8.90
N ASP A 43 -2.62 -10.22 8.96
CA ASP A 43 -3.25 -10.99 7.88
C ASP A 43 -4.62 -10.43 7.50
N ASP A 44 -5.47 -10.16 8.50
CA ASP A 44 -6.78 -9.56 8.27
C ASP A 44 -6.69 -8.16 7.67
N PHE A 45 -5.72 -7.36 8.09
CA PHE A 45 -5.47 -6.05 7.51
C PHE A 45 -5.10 -6.16 6.02
N TYR A 46 -4.12 -6.99 5.65
CA TYR A 46 -3.70 -7.17 4.26
C TYR A 46 -4.78 -7.82 3.37
N ARG A 47 -5.61 -8.70 3.95
CA ARG A 47 -6.80 -9.25 3.29
C ARG A 47 -7.82 -8.15 2.96
N VAL A 48 -8.10 -7.25 3.91
CA VAL A 48 -9.00 -6.11 3.66
C VAL A 48 -8.38 -5.15 2.66
N LEU A 49 -7.10 -4.83 2.80
CA LEU A 49 -6.39 -3.93 1.88
C LEU A 49 -6.41 -4.46 0.44
N SER A 50 -6.17 -5.75 0.24
CA SER A 50 -6.26 -6.41 -1.07
C SER A 50 -7.64 -6.28 -1.69
N ASN A 51 -8.70 -6.43 -0.88
CA ASN A 51 -10.07 -6.21 -1.34
C ASN A 51 -10.36 -4.75 -1.71
N VAL A 52 -9.74 -3.78 -1.04
CA VAL A 52 -9.87 -2.35 -1.36
C VAL A 52 -9.15 -2.02 -2.66
N ALA A 53 -7.91 -2.52 -2.82
CA ALA A 53 -7.11 -2.37 -4.03
C ALA A 53 -7.78 -3.02 -5.25
N ALA A 54 -8.35 -4.22 -5.11
CA ALA A 54 -9.09 -4.89 -6.18
C ALA A 54 -10.35 -4.12 -6.64
N LYS A 55 -10.88 -3.24 -5.78
CA LYS A 55 -12.01 -2.35 -6.11
C LYS A 55 -11.58 -1.01 -6.69
N ALA A 56 -10.28 -0.74 -6.84
CA ALA A 56 -9.81 0.41 -7.58
C ALA A 56 -10.20 0.27 -9.06
N HIS A 57 -10.46 1.40 -9.72
CA HIS A 57 -10.82 1.34 -11.13
C HIS A 57 -9.58 1.02 -11.97
N ARG A 58 -9.71 0.07 -12.91
CA ARG A 58 -8.61 -0.43 -13.75
C ARG A 58 -7.80 0.64 -14.50
N HIS A 59 -8.42 1.78 -14.83
CA HIS A 59 -7.79 2.87 -15.57
C HIS A 59 -7.36 4.04 -14.70
N ASP A 60 -7.59 3.95 -13.39
CA ASP A 60 -7.07 4.95 -12.46
C ASP A 60 -5.60 4.63 -12.18
N ILE A 61 -4.79 5.67 -12.04
CA ILE A 61 -3.49 5.54 -11.39
C ILE A 61 -3.78 5.19 -9.93
N MET A 62 -3.26 4.07 -9.43
CA MET A 62 -3.44 3.68 -8.03
C MET A 62 -2.19 4.05 -7.24
N THR A 63 -2.37 4.83 -6.17
CA THR A 63 -1.31 5.22 -5.26
C THR A 63 -1.66 4.72 -3.87
N LEU A 64 -0.75 3.92 -3.29
CA LEU A 64 -0.83 3.48 -1.90
C LEU A 64 0.14 4.34 -1.08
N CYS A 65 -0.33 4.92 0.02
CA CYS A 65 0.51 5.75 0.90
C CYS A 65 0.05 5.66 2.36
N GLY A 66 0.84 6.23 3.27
CA GLY A 66 0.53 6.26 4.68
C GLY A 66 1.66 5.66 5.51
N ASP A 67 1.32 5.21 6.71
CA ASP A 67 2.27 4.58 7.63
C ASP A 67 2.09 3.06 7.57
N PHE A 68 3.10 2.39 7.02
CA PHE A 68 3.12 0.94 6.90
C PHE A 68 3.73 0.25 8.12
N ASN A 69 4.31 0.98 9.08
CA ASN A 69 5.08 0.38 10.18
C ASN A 69 6.09 -0.70 9.69
N ALA A 70 6.54 -0.57 8.43
CA ALA A 70 7.31 -1.55 7.70
C ALA A 70 8.75 -1.07 7.58
N LYS A 71 9.68 -1.96 7.91
CA LYS A 71 11.09 -1.81 7.58
C LYS A 71 11.34 -2.76 6.43
N ILE A 72 11.64 -2.23 5.26
CA ILE A 72 11.90 -3.01 4.04
C ILE A 72 13.39 -3.35 3.86
N GLY A 73 14.25 -2.72 4.68
CA GLY A 73 15.70 -2.91 4.68
C GLY A 73 16.41 -2.48 3.39
N SER A 74 17.74 -2.44 3.42
CA SER A 74 18.59 -2.07 2.27
C SER A 74 18.86 -3.23 1.31
N ASP A 75 18.46 -4.45 1.68
CA ASP A 75 18.78 -5.64 0.90
C ASP A 75 17.82 -5.80 -0.28
N ALA A 76 18.25 -5.27 -1.43
CA ALA A 76 17.54 -5.38 -2.69
C ALA A 76 17.37 -6.84 -3.17
N SER A 77 18.01 -7.84 -2.56
CA SER A 77 17.88 -9.25 -2.94
C SER A 77 16.46 -9.80 -2.79
N TYR A 78 15.67 -9.24 -1.88
CA TYR A 78 14.30 -9.70 -1.61
C TYR A 78 13.30 -9.27 -2.69
N ALA A 79 13.44 -8.07 -3.25
CA ALA A 79 12.57 -7.60 -4.34
C ALA A 79 13.19 -6.42 -5.12
N PRO A 80 14.18 -6.66 -6.01
CA PRO A 80 14.91 -5.59 -6.69
C PRO A 80 14.04 -4.70 -7.56
N ALA A 81 12.93 -5.24 -8.09
CA ALA A 81 11.99 -4.51 -8.94
C ALA A 81 10.99 -3.65 -8.14
N ILE A 82 10.87 -3.89 -6.83
CA ILE A 82 9.91 -3.20 -5.95
C ILE A 82 10.64 -2.18 -5.10
N LEU A 83 11.79 -2.55 -4.51
CA LEU A 83 12.60 -1.76 -3.60
C LEU A 83 13.39 -0.65 -4.32
N GLY A 84 13.29 0.58 -3.83
CA GLY A 84 14.21 1.66 -4.20
C GLY A 84 15.57 1.52 -3.49
N GLU A 85 16.58 2.27 -3.93
CA GLU A 85 17.98 2.17 -3.49
C GLU A 85 18.23 2.55 -2.01
N HIS A 86 17.21 2.98 -1.26
CA HIS A 86 17.38 3.70 0.02
C HIS A 86 16.68 3.08 1.24
N GLY A 87 16.44 1.77 1.26
CA GLY A 87 15.95 1.13 2.47
C GLY A 87 16.99 1.14 3.59
N LEU A 88 16.56 1.31 4.85
CA LEU A 88 17.44 1.37 6.03
C LEU A 88 17.07 0.26 7.02
N GLY A 89 18.08 -0.42 7.59
CA GLY A 89 17.93 -1.44 8.62
C GLY A 89 17.63 -2.85 8.09
N GLU A 90 17.27 -3.75 8.99
CA GLU A 90 16.82 -5.11 8.65
C GLU A 90 15.34 -5.11 8.29
N ILE A 91 14.97 -5.97 7.33
CA ILE A 91 13.57 -6.18 6.97
C ILE A 91 12.80 -6.78 8.15
N ASN A 92 11.61 -6.25 8.46
CA ASN A 92 10.71 -6.80 9.47
C ASN A 92 9.51 -7.52 8.83
N ASP A 93 8.68 -8.17 9.65
CA ASP A 93 7.52 -8.95 9.17
C ASP A 93 6.54 -8.08 8.36
N ASN A 94 6.24 -6.86 8.83
CA ASN A 94 5.45 -5.89 8.07
C ASN A 94 6.10 -5.55 6.71
N GLY A 95 7.42 -5.43 6.66
CA GLY A 95 8.19 -5.22 5.43
C GLY A 95 8.02 -6.34 4.41
N ILE A 96 8.10 -7.60 4.86
CA ILE A 96 7.87 -8.77 3.99
C ILE A 96 6.45 -8.75 3.43
N ARG A 97 5.45 -8.53 4.30
CA ARG A 97 4.04 -8.49 3.90
C ARG A 97 3.74 -7.35 2.92
N LEU A 98 4.37 -6.19 3.11
CA LEU A 98 4.23 -5.06 2.21
C LEU A 98 4.82 -5.37 0.82
N ILE A 99 6.00 -6.00 0.78
CA ILE A 99 6.63 -6.43 -0.47
C ILE A 99 5.74 -7.44 -1.20
N ASP A 100 5.22 -8.45 -0.50
CA ASP A 100 4.31 -9.46 -1.07
C ASP A 100 3.02 -8.84 -1.62
N PHE A 101 2.46 -7.87 -0.88
CA PHE A 101 1.32 -7.09 -1.34
C PHE A 101 1.64 -6.32 -2.62
N CYS A 102 2.76 -5.60 -2.65
CA CYS A 102 3.19 -4.85 -3.82
C CYS A 102 3.41 -5.77 -5.03
N ALA A 103 4.07 -6.92 -4.85
CA ALA A 103 4.27 -7.91 -5.90
C ALA A 103 2.94 -8.42 -6.47
N THR A 104 1.99 -8.75 -5.57
CA THR A 104 0.66 -9.26 -5.95
C THR A 104 -0.15 -8.24 -6.75
N HIS A 105 -0.09 -6.95 -6.38
CA HIS A 105 -0.84 -5.88 -7.03
C HIS A 105 -0.04 -5.11 -8.10
N LYS A 106 1.17 -5.58 -8.45
CA LYS A 106 2.09 -4.96 -9.42
C LYS A 106 2.40 -3.50 -9.10
N LEU A 107 2.59 -3.21 -7.82
CA LEU A 107 2.98 -1.90 -7.31
C LEU A 107 4.51 -1.83 -7.16
N ILE A 108 5.03 -0.63 -7.31
CA ILE A 108 6.44 -0.30 -7.10
C ILE A 108 6.55 0.81 -6.06
N PHE A 109 7.65 0.86 -5.31
CA PHE A 109 7.92 2.01 -4.45
C PHE A 109 8.27 3.21 -5.32
N GLY A 110 7.58 4.33 -5.12
CA GLY A 110 7.97 5.60 -5.71
C GLY A 110 9.23 6.11 -5.00
N ALA A 111 10.33 6.31 -5.74
CA ALA A 111 11.46 7.06 -5.22
C ALA A 111 11.01 8.50 -4.92
N SER A 112 11.32 8.98 -3.72
CA SER A 112 11.12 10.38 -3.30
C SER A 112 12.41 11.15 -3.52
#